data_AF-A0A7S9Q6C8-F1
#
_entry.id   AF-A0A7S9Q6C8-F1
#
_cell.length_a   1.000
_cell.length_b   1.000
_cell.length_c   1.000
_cell.angle_alpha   90.00
_cell.angle_beta   90.00
_cell.angle_gamma   90.00
#
_symmetry.space_group_name_H-M   'P 1'
#
loop_
_entity.id
_entity.type
_entity.pdbx_description
1 polymer ?
#
loop_
_entity_poly.entity_id
_entity_poly.type
_entity_poly.pdbx_seq_one_letter_code
_entity_poly.pdbx_strand_id
1 'polypeptide(L)'
;MKRGSSLLLGVLFALGLAAADSASAADQKPPIRFGALTWESGAFTTELLRVIVERGYGYATETLPGSTVSLEVALARNDLQVIAEEWAGRSPAWVKAEQAGQVFALGDTVKHAEEGWWVPAYVIEGDASRKLKALAPELRSVEDLKRYAAVFRDPESPDKGRFLNSPSGWTSETVNSQKLKAYGLDQLYTNFRTGSGAAMDAEIGSAIRRGQPVLFYYWNPTPLMGRYKLVRLQEPAFDAQAWATLTDPANPAPKGSSSLPAKLSVGVSKAFREQYPDVVQVFERVDLPIDTLNQALAQMSEKRTPPRDAALAFMRQHPHVWKAWLPEQVATKVEGGL
;
A
#
# COMPACT_ATOMS: atom_id res chain seq x y z
N MET A 1 34.18 91.19 20.27
CA MET A 1 34.93 89.95 20.51
C MET A 1 34.08 89.03 21.39
N LYS A 2 33.81 87.80 20.90
CA LYS A 2 33.71 86.51 21.63
C LYS A 2 32.74 86.45 22.83
N ARG A 3 31.82 85.50 23.00
CA ARG A 3 31.62 84.14 22.49
C ARG A 3 30.20 83.71 22.90
N GLY A 4 29.49 82.98 22.04
CA GLY A 4 28.30 82.21 22.41
C GLY A 4 28.65 80.78 22.84
N SER A 5 27.64 80.08 23.34
CA SER A 5 27.17 78.75 22.90
C SER A 5 26.36 78.11 24.05
N SER A 6 25.04 78.01 23.95
CA SER A 6 24.25 77.02 23.18
C SER A 6 23.86 75.83 24.07
N LEU A 7 22.62 75.81 24.56
CA LEU A 7 21.93 74.62 25.05
C LEU A 7 20.43 74.93 25.11
N LEU A 8 19.67 74.41 24.15
CA LEU A 8 18.23 74.10 24.17
C LEU A 8 17.67 74.19 22.74
N LEU A 9 17.77 73.09 21.99
CA LEU A 9 16.75 72.78 20.98
C LEU A 9 16.86 71.33 20.52
N GLY A 10 15.73 70.63 20.55
CA GLY A 10 15.46 69.53 19.62
C GLY A 10 15.44 68.13 20.23
N VAL A 11 14.32 67.75 20.86
CA VAL A 11 13.81 66.36 20.77
C VAL A 11 12.29 66.41 20.72
N LEU A 12 11.75 66.53 19.50
CA LEU A 12 10.35 66.35 19.15
C LEU A 12 10.34 65.79 17.73
N PHE A 13 10.41 64.45 17.60
CA PHE A 13 9.79 63.64 16.52
C PHE A 13 10.34 62.20 16.58
N ALA A 14 9.56 61.28 17.13
CA ALA A 14 9.55 59.86 16.76
C ALA A 14 8.40 59.14 17.50
N LEU A 15 7.16 59.63 17.32
CA LEU A 15 5.97 58.80 17.49
C LEU A 15 5.59 58.29 16.10
N GLY A 16 5.95 57.05 15.77
CA GLY A 16 5.60 56.46 14.49
C GLY A 16 6.25 55.10 14.26
N LEU A 17 5.40 54.08 14.15
CA LEU A 17 5.68 52.71 13.68
C LEU A 17 6.48 51.80 14.62
N ALA A 18 5.80 51.27 15.64
CA ALA A 18 6.16 49.97 16.23
C ALA A 18 4.90 49.12 16.49
N ALA A 19 3.92 49.18 15.61
CA ALA A 19 2.66 48.46 15.71
C ALA A 19 2.23 47.93 14.33
N ALA A 20 2.99 46.99 13.77
CA ALA A 20 2.55 46.10 12.69
C ALA A 20 3.63 45.05 12.40
N ASP A 21 3.86 44.11 13.32
CA ASP A 21 4.49 42.82 12.99
C ASP A 21 3.99 41.70 13.92
N SER A 22 2.73 41.80 14.31
CA SER A 22 1.94 40.62 14.69
C SER A 22 1.22 40.12 13.45
N ALA A 23 1.99 39.87 12.38
CA ALA A 23 1.52 39.06 11.28
C ALA A 23 1.29 37.65 11.85
N SER A 24 0.06 37.41 12.29
CA SER A 24 -0.63 36.12 12.28
C SER A 24 0.32 34.94 12.01
N ALA A 25 0.91 34.39 13.08
CA ALA A 25 1.13 32.96 13.11
C ALA A 25 -0.28 32.34 13.07
N ALA A 26 -0.86 32.27 11.87
CA ALA A 26 -2.09 31.54 11.65
C ALA A 26 -1.82 30.14 12.16
N ASP A 27 -2.70 29.62 13.02
CA ASP A 27 -2.69 28.25 13.54
C ASP A 27 -2.38 27.26 12.42
N GLN A 28 -1.11 26.93 12.20
CA GLN A 28 -0.73 25.91 11.26
C GLN A 28 -1.13 24.60 11.91
N LYS A 29 -2.20 23.99 11.37
CA LYS A 29 -2.64 22.67 11.79
C LYS A 29 -1.42 21.71 11.74
N PRO A 30 -1.27 20.80 12.72
CA PRO A 30 -0.24 19.78 12.65
C PRO A 30 -0.30 19.02 11.32
N PRO A 31 0.84 18.53 10.79
CA PRO A 31 0.84 17.75 9.56
C PRO A 31 -0.11 16.55 9.64
N ILE A 32 -0.84 16.30 8.55
CA ILE A 32 -1.64 15.09 8.41
C ILE A 32 -0.69 13.90 8.23
N ARG A 33 -0.81 12.89 9.10
CA ARG A 33 0.07 11.72 9.09
C ARG A 33 -0.49 10.61 8.21
N PHE A 34 0.29 10.21 7.22
CA PHE A 34 0.03 9.09 6.32
C PHE A 34 0.84 7.85 6.72
N GLY A 35 0.30 6.66 6.52
CA GLY A 35 1.04 5.41 6.71
C GLY A 35 2.12 5.25 5.63
N ALA A 36 3.36 4.97 6.02
CA ALA A 36 4.44 4.65 5.10
C ALA A 36 4.32 3.18 4.67
N LEU A 37 3.44 2.90 3.72
CA LEU A 37 3.20 1.56 3.19
C LEU A 37 4.44 1.02 2.48
N THR A 38 4.74 -0.25 2.70
CA THR A 38 6.01 -0.87 2.27
C THR A 38 5.88 -1.73 1.01
N TRP A 39 4.70 -1.75 0.41
CA TRP A 39 4.43 -2.33 -0.91
C TRP A 39 4.24 -1.25 -1.95
N GLU A 40 4.54 -1.57 -3.20
CA GLU A 40 4.72 -0.61 -4.30
C GLU A 40 3.45 0.21 -4.58
N SER A 41 2.29 -0.44 -4.71
CA SER A 41 1.02 0.24 -4.95
C SER A 41 0.66 1.18 -3.79
N GLY A 42 0.81 0.71 -2.55
CA GLY A 42 0.52 1.51 -1.36
C GLY A 42 1.44 2.71 -1.23
N ALA A 43 2.75 2.55 -1.46
CA ALA A 43 3.70 3.65 -1.41
C ALA A 43 3.42 4.71 -2.49
N PHE A 44 3.10 4.26 -3.71
CA PHE A 44 2.69 5.14 -4.80
C PHE A 44 1.41 5.91 -4.48
N THR A 45 0.36 5.20 -4.02
CA THR A 45 -0.93 5.80 -3.68
C THR A 45 -0.81 6.77 -2.51
N THR A 46 0.02 6.46 -1.50
CA THR A 46 0.34 7.38 -0.40
C THR A 46 0.88 8.69 -0.93
N GLU A 47 1.90 8.67 -1.78
CA GLU A 47 2.48 9.92 -2.30
C GLU A 47 1.53 10.66 -3.25
N LEU A 48 0.74 9.95 -4.06
CA LEU A 48 -0.27 10.57 -4.91
C LEU A 48 -1.29 11.37 -4.10
N LEU A 49 -1.84 10.78 -3.03
CA LEU A 49 -2.79 11.46 -2.17
C LEU A 49 -2.15 12.59 -1.36
N ARG A 50 -0.91 12.41 -0.89
CA ARG A 50 -0.16 13.48 -0.21
C ARG A 50 0.03 14.70 -1.11
N VAL A 51 0.40 14.52 -2.38
CA VAL A 51 0.55 15.62 -3.34
C VAL A 51 -0.77 16.38 -3.54
N ILE A 52 -1.90 15.67 -3.61
CA ILE A 52 -3.23 16.29 -3.72
C ILE A 52 -3.55 17.11 -2.46
N VAL A 53 -3.30 16.56 -1.27
CA VAL A 53 -3.55 17.24 0.01
C VAL A 53 -2.68 18.50 0.16
N GLU A 54 -1.39 18.38 -0.15
CA GLU A 54 -0.42 19.47 -0.01
C GLU A 54 -0.70 20.59 -1.00
N ARG A 55 -0.92 20.26 -2.28
CA ARG A 55 -1.02 21.26 -3.35
C ARG A 55 -2.44 21.75 -3.60
N GLY A 56 -3.43 20.89 -3.39
CA GLY A 56 -4.83 21.23 -3.60
C GLY A 56 -5.44 21.96 -2.40
N TYR A 57 -5.08 21.51 -1.20
CA TYR A 57 -5.71 21.96 0.05
C TYR A 57 -4.76 22.73 0.97
N GLY A 58 -3.45 22.70 0.72
CA GLY A 58 -2.46 23.48 1.49
C GLY A 58 -2.15 22.89 2.87
N TYR A 59 -2.56 21.65 3.14
CA TYR A 59 -2.23 20.98 4.40
C TYR A 59 -0.87 20.30 4.33
N ALA A 60 -0.01 20.53 5.32
CA ALA A 60 1.25 19.80 5.44
C ALA A 60 0.98 18.31 5.70
N THR A 61 1.85 17.44 5.18
CA THR A 61 1.76 15.99 5.42
C THR A 61 3.10 15.40 5.81
N GLU A 62 3.06 14.33 6.59
CA GLU A 62 4.22 13.49 6.90
C GLU A 62 3.85 12.02 6.80
N THR A 63 4.86 11.13 6.79
CA THR A 63 4.64 9.68 6.77
C THR A 63 5.20 9.01 8.02
N LEU A 64 4.44 8.08 8.59
CA LEU A 64 4.87 7.27 9.72
C LEU A 64 5.13 5.82 9.31
N PRO A 65 6.31 5.25 9.62
CA PRO A 65 6.58 3.84 9.37
C PRO A 65 5.81 2.95 10.34
N GLY A 66 5.43 1.76 9.88
CA GLY A 66 4.78 0.75 10.72
C GLY A 66 4.42 -0.50 9.93
N SER A 67 4.17 -1.59 10.65
CA SER A 67 3.47 -2.76 10.09
C SER A 67 2.00 -2.43 9.87
N THR A 68 1.32 -3.14 8.96
CA THR A 68 -0.10 -2.91 8.64
C THR A 68 -0.95 -2.84 9.90
N VAL A 69 -0.84 -3.85 10.77
CA VAL A 69 -1.62 -3.92 12.02
C VAL A 69 -1.28 -2.78 12.97
N SER A 70 -0.02 -2.34 13.05
CA SER A 70 0.36 -1.22 13.92
C SER A 70 -0.19 0.12 13.41
N LEU A 71 -0.22 0.31 12.09
CA LEU A 71 -0.78 1.51 11.46
C LEU A 71 -2.30 1.57 11.65
N GLU A 72 -3.01 0.44 11.52
CA GLU A 72 -4.46 0.37 11.79
C GLU A 72 -4.79 0.73 13.25
N VAL A 73 -4.00 0.25 14.21
CA VAL A 73 -4.16 0.61 15.63
C VAL A 73 -3.88 2.09 15.87
N ALA A 74 -2.84 2.66 15.23
CA ALA A 74 -2.54 4.08 15.31
C ALA A 74 -3.64 4.94 14.66
N LEU A 75 -4.23 4.46 13.56
CA LEU A 75 -5.35 5.11 12.87
C LEU A 75 -6.58 5.18 13.78
N ALA A 76 -6.93 4.08 14.44
CA ALA A 76 -8.05 4.03 15.38
C ALA A 76 -7.88 4.96 16.59
N ARG A 77 -6.63 5.27 16.98
CA ARG A 77 -6.29 6.21 18.05
C ARG A 77 -6.09 7.64 17.57
N ASN A 78 -6.12 7.87 16.25
CA ASN A 78 -5.76 9.13 15.61
C ASN A 78 -4.30 9.57 15.86
N ASP A 79 -3.40 8.64 16.19
CA ASP A 79 -1.95 8.90 16.15
C ASP A 79 -1.44 8.97 14.70
N LEU A 80 -2.19 8.31 13.80
CA LEU A 80 -2.13 8.34 12.34
C LEU A 80 -3.50 8.79 11.79
N GLN A 81 -3.55 9.54 10.69
CA GLN A 81 -4.82 10.04 10.13
C GLN A 81 -5.26 9.29 8.87
N VAL A 82 -4.32 8.85 8.04
CA VAL A 82 -4.63 8.28 6.71
C VAL A 82 -3.76 7.04 6.43
N ILE A 83 -4.41 5.97 5.96
CA ILE A 83 -3.78 4.84 5.26
C ILE A 83 -4.30 4.91 3.82
N ALA A 84 -3.42 5.24 2.86
CA ALA A 84 -3.82 5.55 1.50
C ALA A 84 -4.31 4.34 0.69
N GLU A 85 -3.87 3.14 1.07
CA GLU A 85 -4.31 1.87 0.50
C GLU A 85 -4.57 0.88 1.64
N GLU A 86 -5.78 0.93 2.19
CA GLU A 86 -6.26 0.03 3.22
C GLU A 86 -6.99 -1.15 2.57
N TRP A 87 -6.57 -2.36 2.90
CA TRP A 87 -7.27 -3.58 2.50
C TRP A 87 -8.33 -3.92 3.52
N ALA A 88 -9.42 -3.15 3.48
CA ALA A 88 -10.43 -3.08 4.54
C ALA A 88 -11.03 -4.45 4.89
N GLY A 89 -11.19 -4.70 6.18
CA GLY A 89 -11.83 -5.90 6.72
C GLY A 89 -10.93 -7.13 6.85
N ARG A 90 -9.64 -7.03 6.50
CA ARG A 90 -8.72 -8.17 6.55
C ARG A 90 -8.16 -8.46 7.94
N SER A 91 -7.91 -7.44 8.74
CA SER A 91 -7.32 -7.62 10.06
C SER A 91 -8.38 -7.56 11.17
N PRO A 92 -8.21 -8.31 12.27
CA PRO A 92 -9.05 -8.16 13.45
C PRO A 92 -9.00 -6.74 14.06
N ALA A 93 -7.87 -6.04 13.93
CA ALA A 93 -7.70 -4.69 14.45
C ALA A 93 -8.57 -3.68 13.67
N TRP A 94 -8.54 -3.75 12.33
CA TRP A 94 -9.40 -2.95 11.47
C TRP A 94 -10.87 -3.24 11.74
N VAL A 95 -11.28 -4.51 11.70
CA VAL A 95 -12.69 -4.91 11.89
C VAL A 95 -13.24 -4.38 13.20
N LYS A 96 -12.48 -4.52 14.29
CA LYS A 96 -12.86 -3.99 15.61
C LYS A 96 -12.99 -2.47 15.61
N ALA A 97 -12.02 -1.75 15.02
CA ALA A 97 -12.02 -0.30 14.98
C ALA A 97 -13.15 0.27 14.11
N GLU A 98 -13.45 -0.37 12.98
CA GLU A 98 -14.54 0.02 12.08
C GLU A 98 -15.91 -0.21 12.75
N GLN A 99 -16.12 -1.35 13.41
CA GLN A 99 -17.33 -1.61 14.20
C GLN A 99 -17.53 -0.62 15.34
N ALA A 100 -16.43 -0.15 15.95
CA ALA A 100 -16.46 0.88 16.99
C ALA A 100 -16.62 2.32 16.44
N GLY A 101 -16.69 2.49 15.11
CA GLY A 101 -16.78 3.81 14.46
C GLY A 101 -15.53 4.67 14.65
N GLN A 102 -14.37 4.06 14.91
CA GLN A 102 -13.09 4.74 15.13
C GLN A 102 -12.32 5.01 13.83
N VAL A 103 -12.56 4.17 12.82
CA VAL A 103 -11.96 4.29 11.48
C VAL A 103 -13.04 4.12 10.42
N PHE A 104 -12.74 4.60 9.21
CA PHE A 104 -13.63 4.52 8.07
C PHE A 104 -12.84 4.17 6.80
N ALA A 105 -13.34 3.18 6.04
CA ALA A 105 -12.86 2.89 4.69
C ALA A 105 -13.62 3.76 3.67
N LEU A 106 -12.92 4.70 3.04
CA LEU A 106 -13.47 5.59 2.03
C LEU A 106 -13.22 5.02 0.63
N GLY A 107 -14.30 4.94 -0.17
CA GLY A 107 -14.24 4.54 -1.58
C GLY A 107 -13.89 3.06 -1.83
N ASP A 108 -13.75 2.74 -3.12
CA ASP A 108 -13.19 1.50 -3.68
C ASP A 108 -12.15 1.93 -4.72
N THR A 109 -10.93 2.16 -4.24
CA THR A 109 -9.89 2.94 -4.95
C THR A 109 -9.28 2.20 -6.12
N VAL A 110 -9.30 0.87 -6.10
CA VAL A 110 -8.87 0.03 -7.21
C VAL A 110 -9.85 -1.14 -7.34
N LYS A 111 -10.72 -1.05 -8.35
CA LYS A 111 -11.68 -2.10 -8.66
C LYS A 111 -10.97 -3.33 -9.21
N HIS A 112 -11.53 -4.51 -8.93
CA HIS A 112 -11.04 -5.81 -9.41
C HIS A 112 -9.63 -6.16 -8.92
N ALA A 113 -9.20 -5.61 -7.78
CA ALA A 113 -8.03 -6.10 -7.09
C ALA A 113 -8.23 -7.58 -6.67
N GLU A 114 -7.17 -8.36 -6.76
CA GLU A 114 -7.19 -9.77 -6.41
C GLU A 114 -5.89 -10.17 -5.73
N GLU A 115 -5.94 -11.25 -4.96
CA GLU A 115 -4.77 -11.86 -4.36
C GLU A 115 -4.92 -13.39 -4.36
N GLY A 116 -3.82 -14.08 -4.09
CA GLY A 116 -3.81 -15.53 -3.99
C GLY A 116 -2.41 -16.10 -4.09
N TRP A 117 -2.34 -17.40 -4.34
CA TRP A 117 -1.08 -18.11 -4.56
C TRP A 117 -0.86 -18.34 -6.04
N TRP A 118 0.35 -18.08 -6.50
CA TRP A 118 0.70 -18.01 -7.91
C TRP A 118 1.90 -18.87 -8.22
N VAL A 119 1.93 -19.34 -9.47
CA VAL A 119 3.09 -19.96 -10.09
C VAL A 119 3.30 -19.36 -11.48
N PRO A 120 4.54 -19.33 -11.99
CA PRO A 120 4.77 -18.98 -13.39
C PRO A 120 4.10 -19.99 -14.33
N ALA A 121 3.46 -19.52 -15.40
CA ALA A 121 2.70 -20.40 -16.30
C ALA A 121 3.55 -21.55 -16.87
N TYR A 122 4.85 -21.32 -17.12
CA TYR A 122 5.77 -22.33 -17.63
C TYR A 122 5.96 -23.53 -16.68
N VAL A 123 5.65 -23.40 -15.39
CA VAL A 123 5.72 -24.54 -14.46
C VAL A 123 4.66 -25.59 -14.84
N ILE A 124 3.49 -25.13 -15.30
CA ILE A 124 2.35 -25.97 -15.70
C ILE A 124 2.40 -26.29 -17.19
N GLU A 125 2.64 -25.27 -18.02
CA GLU A 125 2.50 -25.36 -19.48
C GLU A 125 3.82 -25.72 -20.19
N GLY A 126 4.97 -25.53 -19.51
CA GLY A 126 6.27 -25.45 -20.16
C GLY A 126 6.47 -24.13 -20.90
N ASP A 127 7.66 -23.94 -21.47
CA ASP A 127 7.99 -22.82 -22.35
C ASP A 127 9.00 -23.28 -23.40
N ALA A 128 8.51 -23.57 -24.60
CA ALA A 128 9.33 -24.05 -25.71
C ALA A 128 10.39 -23.03 -26.14
N SER A 129 10.08 -21.71 -26.06
CA SER A 129 11.01 -20.64 -26.45
C SER A 129 12.23 -20.60 -25.53
N ARG A 130 12.02 -20.94 -24.24
CA ARG A 130 13.06 -21.00 -23.22
C ARG A 130 13.59 -22.42 -22.97
N LYS A 131 13.12 -23.42 -23.72
CA LYS A 131 13.44 -24.84 -23.55
C LYS A 131 13.10 -25.38 -22.15
N LEU A 132 12.04 -24.86 -21.54
CA LEU A 132 11.54 -25.30 -20.24
C LEU A 132 10.44 -26.34 -20.45
N LYS A 133 10.56 -27.50 -19.79
CA LYS A 133 9.49 -28.50 -19.75
C LYS A 133 8.49 -28.14 -18.66
N ALA A 134 7.23 -28.53 -18.84
CA ALA A 134 6.25 -28.52 -17.76
C ALA A 134 6.73 -29.43 -16.63
N LEU A 135 6.80 -28.88 -15.41
CA LEU A 135 7.23 -29.60 -14.22
C LEU A 135 6.06 -30.02 -13.33
N ALA A 136 4.92 -29.34 -13.45
CA ALA A 136 3.69 -29.65 -12.74
C ALA A 136 2.45 -29.48 -13.66
N PRO A 137 2.31 -30.29 -14.72
CA PRO A 137 1.26 -30.10 -15.74
C PRO A 137 -0.17 -30.24 -15.21
N GLU A 138 -0.37 -30.92 -14.07
CA GLU A 138 -1.68 -31.09 -13.42
C GLU A 138 -1.89 -30.16 -12.21
N LEU A 139 -0.95 -29.26 -11.91
CA LEU A 139 -1.12 -28.30 -10.82
C LEU A 139 -2.22 -27.31 -11.18
N ARG A 140 -3.34 -27.34 -10.44
CA ARG A 140 -4.48 -26.42 -10.63
C ARG A 140 -4.89 -25.73 -9.33
N SER A 141 -4.75 -26.42 -8.21
CA SER A 141 -5.23 -25.97 -6.90
C SER A 141 -4.14 -25.99 -5.84
N VAL A 142 -4.39 -25.33 -4.71
CA VAL A 142 -3.52 -25.40 -3.54
C VAL A 142 -3.44 -26.82 -2.94
N GLU A 143 -4.46 -27.65 -3.14
CA GLU A 143 -4.47 -29.05 -2.69
C GLU A 143 -3.46 -29.91 -3.49
N ASP A 144 -3.32 -29.63 -4.79
CA ASP A 144 -2.36 -30.35 -5.65
C ASP A 144 -0.90 -30.17 -5.19
N LEU A 145 -0.59 -29.10 -4.44
CA LEU A 145 0.77 -28.79 -3.99
C LEU A 145 1.39 -29.91 -3.15
N LYS A 146 0.59 -30.76 -2.50
CA LYS A 146 1.09 -31.94 -1.78
C LYS A 146 1.89 -32.89 -2.69
N ARG A 147 1.57 -32.93 -3.98
CA ARG A 147 2.27 -33.75 -4.99
C ARG A 147 3.54 -33.09 -5.56
N TYR A 148 3.72 -31.79 -5.34
CA TYR A 148 4.70 -30.98 -6.07
C TYR A 148 5.75 -30.29 -5.19
N ALA A 149 5.91 -30.68 -3.91
CA ALA A 149 6.91 -30.09 -3.02
C ALA A 149 8.33 -30.12 -3.62
N ALA A 150 8.71 -31.22 -4.28
CA ALA A 150 10.00 -31.37 -4.94
C ALA A 150 10.20 -30.43 -6.16
N VAL A 151 9.11 -29.97 -6.81
CA VAL A 151 9.18 -29.01 -7.92
C VAL A 151 9.60 -27.63 -7.40
N PHE A 152 9.12 -27.25 -6.22
CA PHE A 152 9.40 -25.97 -5.59
C PHE A 152 10.48 -26.07 -4.51
N ARG A 153 11.47 -26.95 -4.68
CA ARG A 153 12.49 -27.28 -3.66
C ARG A 153 13.10 -26.06 -2.98
N ASP A 154 13.18 -26.10 -1.65
CA ASP A 154 13.84 -25.07 -0.86
C ASP A 154 15.38 -25.25 -0.91
N PRO A 155 16.15 -24.21 -1.28
CA PRO A 155 17.62 -24.25 -1.27
C PRO A 155 18.24 -24.53 0.10
N GLU A 156 17.60 -24.10 1.19
CA GLU A 156 18.07 -24.22 2.57
C GLU A 156 17.46 -25.43 3.29
N SER A 157 16.39 -26.00 2.76
CA SER A 157 15.74 -27.22 3.28
C SER A 157 15.35 -28.16 2.13
N PRO A 158 16.33 -28.83 1.50
CA PRO A 158 16.14 -29.66 0.30
C PRO A 158 14.99 -30.66 0.28
N ASP A 159 14.58 -31.16 1.44
CA ASP A 159 13.51 -32.17 1.56
C ASP A 159 12.11 -31.54 1.55
N LYS A 160 12.03 -30.20 1.54
CA LYS A 160 10.80 -29.42 1.50
C LYS A 160 10.70 -28.58 0.23
N GLY A 161 9.48 -28.24 -0.15
CA GLY A 161 9.22 -27.12 -1.04
C GLY A 161 9.42 -25.78 -0.33
N ARG A 162 9.49 -24.69 -1.06
CA ARG A 162 9.50 -23.32 -0.53
C ARG A 162 8.26 -22.60 -1.02
N PHE A 163 7.52 -22.03 -0.08
CA PHE A 163 6.45 -21.07 -0.33
C PHE A 163 6.97 -19.67 0.04
N LEU A 164 7.02 -18.75 -0.92
CA LEU A 164 7.33 -17.35 -0.66
C LEU A 164 6.07 -16.64 -0.17
N ASN A 165 6.00 -16.42 1.13
CA ASN A 165 4.96 -15.66 1.80
C ASN A 165 5.25 -14.15 1.74
N SER A 166 4.28 -13.35 2.14
CA SER A 166 4.43 -11.91 2.36
C SER A 166 5.50 -11.58 3.40
N PRO A 167 6.08 -10.37 3.36
CA PRO A 167 6.95 -9.88 4.41
C PRO A 167 6.29 -9.92 5.79
N SER A 168 7.10 -10.15 6.82
CA SER A 168 6.65 -10.13 8.22
C SER A 168 5.98 -8.79 8.57
N GLY A 169 4.84 -8.87 9.25
CA GLY A 169 4.07 -7.69 9.69
C GLY A 169 2.97 -7.24 8.72
N TRP A 170 2.87 -7.85 7.54
CA TRP A 170 1.70 -7.68 6.68
C TRP A 170 0.57 -8.62 7.09
N THR A 171 -0.68 -8.18 6.95
CA THR A 171 -1.85 -9.00 7.29
C THR A 171 -1.89 -10.29 6.46
N SER A 172 -1.46 -10.26 5.20
CA SER A 172 -1.40 -11.44 4.34
C SER A 172 -0.37 -12.48 4.80
N GLU A 173 0.70 -12.09 5.49
CA GLU A 173 1.67 -13.04 6.05
C GLU A 173 0.99 -13.98 7.05
N THR A 174 0.23 -13.42 8.00
CA THR A 174 -0.54 -14.18 8.99
C THR A 174 -1.52 -15.13 8.31
N VAL A 175 -2.30 -14.61 7.35
CA VAL A 175 -3.33 -15.38 6.63
C VAL A 175 -2.69 -16.55 5.88
N ASN A 176 -1.63 -16.30 5.12
CA ASN A 176 -0.95 -17.34 4.35
C ASN A 176 -0.28 -18.39 5.25
N SER A 177 0.23 -17.97 6.42
CA SER A 177 0.78 -18.88 7.42
C SER A 177 -0.29 -19.85 7.95
N GLN A 178 -1.49 -19.35 8.21
CA GLN A 178 -2.63 -20.20 8.60
C GLN A 178 -3.14 -21.04 7.42
N LYS A 179 -3.15 -20.50 6.18
CA LYS A 179 -3.51 -21.25 4.96
C LYS A 179 -2.59 -22.44 4.72
N LEU A 180 -1.27 -22.29 4.93
CA LEU A 180 -0.33 -23.43 4.82
C LEU A 180 -0.71 -24.58 5.76
N LYS A 181 -1.09 -24.29 7.00
CA LYS A 181 -1.60 -25.30 7.94
C LYS A 181 -2.93 -25.88 7.47
N ALA A 182 -3.88 -25.02 7.10
CA ALA A 182 -5.23 -25.40 6.69
C ALA A 182 -5.25 -26.30 5.45
N TYR A 183 -4.29 -26.12 4.55
CA TYR A 183 -4.11 -26.93 3.35
C TYR A 183 -3.20 -28.16 3.59
N GLY A 184 -2.69 -28.36 4.81
CA GLY A 184 -1.81 -29.49 5.15
C GLY A 184 -0.46 -29.44 4.45
N LEU A 185 0.09 -28.24 4.24
CA LEU A 185 1.33 -27.98 3.53
C LEU A 185 2.48 -27.54 4.45
N ASP A 186 2.20 -27.22 5.71
CA ASP A 186 3.16 -26.70 6.70
C ASP A 186 4.33 -27.66 7.01
N GLN A 187 4.12 -28.98 6.83
CA GLN A 187 5.19 -29.97 6.94
C GLN A 187 5.95 -30.19 5.62
N LEU A 188 5.33 -29.89 4.48
CA LEU A 188 5.87 -30.14 3.15
C LEU A 188 6.59 -28.92 2.55
N TYR A 189 6.25 -27.72 3.01
CA TYR A 189 6.77 -26.46 2.51
C TYR A 189 7.35 -25.61 3.63
N THR A 190 8.53 -25.05 3.39
CA THR A 190 9.06 -23.94 4.17
C THR A 190 8.22 -22.70 3.90
N ASN A 191 7.71 -22.09 4.98
CA ASN A 191 7.05 -20.79 4.95
C ASN A 191 8.11 -19.69 4.99
N PHE A 192 8.62 -19.29 3.81
CA PHE A 192 9.69 -18.31 3.69
C PHE A 192 9.13 -16.89 3.63
N ARG A 193 9.66 -15.99 4.46
CA ARG A 193 9.27 -14.57 4.51
C ARG A 193 10.45 -13.73 4.11
N THR A 194 10.25 -12.84 3.16
CA THR A 194 11.26 -11.84 2.81
C THR A 194 11.24 -10.69 3.81
N GLY A 195 12.32 -9.90 3.85
CA GLY A 195 12.41 -8.74 4.74
C GLY A 195 11.60 -7.52 4.28
N SER A 196 11.19 -7.48 3.01
CA SER A 196 10.44 -6.36 2.43
C SER A 196 9.74 -6.77 1.13
N GLY A 197 8.73 -6.00 0.70
CA GLY A 197 8.05 -6.21 -0.59
C GLY A 197 9.04 -6.21 -1.76
N ALA A 198 9.96 -5.24 -1.80
CA ALA A 198 11.00 -5.16 -2.82
C ALA A 198 11.92 -6.41 -2.85
N ALA A 199 12.22 -7.01 -1.70
CA ALA A 199 12.99 -8.25 -1.63
C ALA A 199 12.19 -9.44 -2.17
N MET A 200 10.89 -9.49 -1.88
CA MET A 200 9.95 -10.47 -2.44
C MET A 200 9.89 -10.39 -3.97
N ASP A 201 9.68 -9.19 -4.51
CA ASP A 201 9.62 -8.92 -5.94
C ASP A 201 10.93 -9.30 -6.64
N ALA A 202 12.06 -8.97 -6.02
CA ALA A 202 13.38 -9.34 -6.51
C ALA A 202 13.55 -10.86 -6.57
N GLU A 203 13.17 -11.59 -5.52
CA GLU A 203 13.30 -13.05 -5.46
C GLU A 203 12.42 -13.73 -6.51
N ILE A 204 11.13 -13.39 -6.57
CA ILE A 204 10.19 -13.94 -7.56
C ILE A 204 10.67 -13.64 -8.98
N GLY A 205 10.97 -12.37 -9.30
CA GLY A 205 11.42 -11.99 -10.63
C GLY A 205 12.74 -12.66 -11.02
N SER A 206 13.64 -12.85 -10.07
CA SER A 206 14.95 -13.51 -10.29
C SER A 206 14.78 -15.00 -10.60
N ALA A 207 13.90 -15.71 -9.86
CA ALA A 207 13.56 -17.09 -10.15
C ALA A 207 12.92 -17.25 -11.54
N ILE A 208 11.96 -16.39 -11.87
CA ILE A 208 11.27 -16.40 -13.17
C ILE A 208 12.24 -16.18 -14.33
N ARG A 209 13.14 -15.20 -14.24
CA ARG A 209 14.16 -14.94 -15.27
C ARG A 209 15.13 -16.11 -15.46
N ARG A 210 15.45 -16.85 -14.39
CA ARG A 210 16.25 -18.09 -14.48
C ARG A 210 15.47 -19.32 -14.94
N GLY A 211 14.14 -19.22 -15.07
CA GLY A 211 13.29 -20.34 -15.48
C GLY A 211 13.10 -21.37 -14.37
N GLN A 212 13.31 -20.96 -13.11
CA GLN A 212 13.16 -21.81 -11.94
C GLN A 212 11.70 -21.80 -11.48
N PRO A 213 11.12 -22.93 -11.05
CA PRO A 213 9.83 -22.92 -10.39
C PRO A 213 9.86 -22.06 -9.13
N VAL A 214 8.80 -21.31 -8.90
CA VAL A 214 8.60 -20.53 -7.68
C VAL A 214 7.11 -20.55 -7.35
N LEU A 215 6.78 -20.83 -6.09
CA LEU A 215 5.44 -20.78 -5.54
C LEU A 215 5.40 -19.63 -4.53
N PHE A 216 4.46 -18.70 -4.71
CA PHE A 216 4.44 -17.47 -3.94
C PHE A 216 3.03 -16.92 -3.74
N TYR A 217 2.81 -16.22 -2.64
CA TYR A 217 1.64 -15.32 -2.52
C TYR A 217 1.87 -14.05 -3.32
N TYR A 218 0.82 -13.49 -3.91
CA TYR A 218 0.88 -12.15 -4.51
C TYR A 218 -0.49 -11.53 -4.74
N TRP A 219 -0.50 -10.25 -5.12
CA TRP A 219 -1.70 -9.47 -5.36
C TRP A 219 -1.61 -8.60 -6.63
N ASN A 220 -2.76 -8.08 -7.06
CA ASN A 220 -2.97 -7.17 -8.18
C ASN A 220 -3.79 -5.97 -7.65
N PRO A 221 -3.40 -4.70 -7.90
CA PRO A 221 -2.38 -4.21 -8.85
C PRO A 221 -0.93 -4.29 -8.36
N THR A 222 -0.03 -4.71 -9.25
CA THR A 222 1.43 -4.71 -9.04
C THR A 222 2.20 -4.75 -10.38
N PRO A 223 3.46 -4.25 -10.42
CA PRO A 223 4.35 -4.36 -11.59
C PRO A 223 4.52 -5.80 -12.09
N LEU A 224 4.67 -6.73 -11.15
CA LEU A 224 5.06 -8.10 -11.42
C LEU A 224 3.92 -8.87 -12.09
N MET A 225 2.67 -8.61 -11.69
CA MET A 225 1.48 -9.18 -12.33
C MET A 225 1.34 -8.76 -13.80
N GLY A 226 1.73 -7.53 -14.15
CA GLY A 226 1.74 -7.06 -15.54
C GLY A 226 2.92 -7.58 -16.37
N ARG A 227 4.02 -8.00 -15.72
CA ARG A 227 5.28 -8.35 -16.39
C ARG A 227 5.40 -9.82 -16.78
N TYR A 228 4.76 -10.72 -16.03
CA TYR A 228 4.93 -12.16 -16.21
C TYR A 228 3.60 -12.87 -16.43
N LYS A 229 3.59 -13.90 -17.26
CA LYS A 229 2.44 -14.81 -17.38
C LYS A 229 2.40 -15.72 -16.15
N LEU A 230 1.46 -15.47 -15.25
CA LEU A 230 1.28 -16.20 -13.99
C LEU A 230 -0.07 -16.93 -13.99
N VAL A 231 -0.13 -18.03 -13.24
CA VAL A 231 -1.36 -18.81 -13.02
C VAL A 231 -1.67 -18.77 -11.54
N ARG A 232 -2.88 -18.29 -11.18
CA ARG A 232 -3.39 -18.37 -9.81
C ARG A 232 -3.84 -19.80 -9.54
N LEU A 233 -3.38 -20.36 -8.42
CA LEU A 233 -3.88 -21.63 -7.94
C LEU A 233 -5.28 -21.46 -7.37
N GLN A 234 -6.15 -22.42 -7.67
CA GLN A 234 -7.50 -22.46 -7.12
C GLN A 234 -7.44 -22.74 -5.62
N GLU A 235 -8.12 -21.90 -4.86
CA GLU A 235 -8.37 -22.07 -3.43
C GLU A 235 -9.85 -22.46 -3.21
N PRO A 236 -10.22 -23.01 -2.04
CA PRO A 236 -11.62 -23.19 -1.69
C PRO A 236 -12.41 -21.88 -1.82
N ALA A 237 -13.71 -21.97 -2.11
CA ALA A 237 -14.57 -20.79 -2.15
C ALA A 237 -14.51 -20.03 -0.81
N PHE A 238 -14.68 -18.70 -0.86
CA PHE A 238 -14.60 -17.88 0.34
C PHE A 238 -15.67 -18.30 1.35
N ASP A 239 -15.23 -18.54 2.59
CA ASP A 239 -16.11 -18.80 3.73
C ASP A 239 -15.72 -17.91 4.91
N ALA A 240 -16.68 -17.17 5.46
CA ALA A 240 -16.42 -16.19 6.50
C ALA A 240 -15.98 -16.81 7.83
N GLN A 241 -16.46 -18.02 8.17
CA GLN A 241 -16.05 -18.70 9.40
C GLN A 241 -14.63 -19.24 9.27
N ALA A 242 -14.28 -19.80 8.11
CA ALA A 242 -12.92 -20.22 7.79
C ALA A 242 -11.98 -19.02 7.76
N TRP A 243 -12.36 -17.91 7.13
CA TRP A 243 -11.58 -16.67 7.12
C TRP A 243 -11.22 -16.19 8.52
N ALA A 244 -12.16 -16.21 9.47
CA ALA A 244 -11.89 -15.84 10.86
C ALA A 244 -10.77 -16.70 11.49
N THR A 245 -10.70 -18.00 11.15
CA THR A 245 -9.61 -18.88 11.61
C THR A 245 -8.26 -18.60 10.93
N LEU A 246 -8.28 -18.05 9.71
CA LEU A 246 -7.08 -17.68 8.96
C LEU A 246 -6.49 -16.35 9.43
N THR A 247 -7.34 -15.43 9.90
CA THR A 247 -6.91 -14.14 10.46
C THR A 247 -6.42 -14.21 11.91
N ASP A 248 -6.66 -15.33 12.59
CA ASP A 248 -6.19 -15.59 13.95
C ASP A 248 -4.87 -16.39 13.92
N PRO A 249 -3.70 -15.76 14.20
CA PRO A 249 -2.41 -16.45 14.19
C PRO A 249 -2.29 -17.53 15.27
N ALA A 250 -3.12 -17.48 16.32
CA ALA A 250 -3.12 -18.43 17.42
C ALA A 250 -4.06 -19.62 17.18
N ASN A 251 -4.85 -19.62 16.09
CA ASN A 251 -5.81 -20.68 15.86
C ASN A 251 -5.09 -22.02 15.60
N PRO A 252 -5.40 -23.09 16.37
CA PRO A 252 -4.69 -24.36 16.28
C PRO A 252 -5.17 -25.25 15.12
N ALA A 253 -6.34 -24.97 14.55
CA ALA A 253 -6.97 -25.80 13.52
C ALA A 253 -7.67 -24.91 12.46
N PRO A 254 -6.89 -24.14 11.68
CA PRO A 254 -7.46 -23.24 10.68
C PRO A 254 -8.14 -24.04 9.55
N LYS A 255 -9.19 -23.45 8.98
CA LYS A 255 -9.94 -24.02 7.86
C LYS A 255 -9.59 -23.30 6.55
N GLY A 256 -9.48 -24.07 5.47
CA GLY A 256 -9.11 -23.55 4.15
C GLY A 256 -10.20 -22.67 3.54
N SER A 257 -9.81 -21.54 2.98
CA SER A 257 -10.67 -20.60 2.27
C SER A 257 -9.81 -19.73 1.37
N SER A 258 -10.32 -19.36 0.19
CA SER A 258 -9.80 -18.20 -0.53
C SER A 258 -9.86 -16.96 0.34
N SER A 259 -9.07 -15.97 -0.03
CA SER A 259 -9.02 -14.71 0.70
C SER A 259 -10.33 -13.92 0.63
N LEU A 260 -10.55 -13.06 1.63
CA LEU A 260 -11.59 -12.04 1.56
C LEU A 260 -11.49 -11.28 0.23
N PRO A 261 -12.59 -11.14 -0.53
CA PRO A 261 -12.61 -10.31 -1.73
C PRO A 261 -12.04 -8.93 -1.44
N ALA A 262 -11.14 -8.47 -2.30
CA ALA A 262 -10.42 -7.23 -2.05
C ALA A 262 -11.37 -6.03 -2.09
N LYS A 263 -11.24 -5.16 -1.10
CA LYS A 263 -11.80 -3.82 -1.10
C LYS A 263 -10.66 -2.88 -0.72
N LEU A 264 -10.06 -2.22 -1.71
CA LEU A 264 -9.03 -1.22 -1.46
C LEU A 264 -9.72 0.10 -1.19
N SER A 265 -9.44 0.69 -0.04
CA SER A 265 -10.05 1.95 0.37
C SER A 265 -8.99 2.91 0.89
N VAL A 266 -9.31 4.19 0.99
CA VAL A 266 -8.54 5.11 1.83
C VAL A 266 -9.04 4.95 3.26
N GLY A 267 -8.23 4.38 4.13
CA GLY A 267 -8.54 4.25 5.55
C GLY A 267 -8.30 5.56 6.29
N VAL A 268 -9.29 6.10 6.99
CA VAL A 268 -9.14 7.34 7.77
C VAL A 268 -9.59 7.18 9.22
N SER A 269 -8.97 7.94 10.11
CA SER A 269 -9.43 8.04 11.50
C SER A 269 -10.74 8.84 11.61
N LYS A 270 -11.50 8.62 12.69
CA LYS A 270 -12.70 9.41 12.97
C LYS A 270 -12.44 10.91 13.05
N ALA A 271 -11.40 11.31 13.78
CA ALA A 271 -11.08 12.73 13.95
C ALA A 271 -10.66 13.38 12.61
N PHE A 272 -9.92 12.66 11.75
CA PHE A 272 -9.61 13.14 10.41
C PHE A 272 -10.88 13.37 9.59
N ARG A 273 -11.80 12.41 9.62
CA ARG A 273 -13.06 12.49 8.88
C ARG A 273 -13.89 13.72 9.28
N GLU A 274 -13.92 14.05 10.56
CA GLU A 274 -14.66 15.19 11.10
C GLU A 274 -13.95 16.52 10.82
N GLN A 275 -12.60 16.54 10.84
CA GLN A 275 -11.81 17.77 10.73
C GLN A 275 -11.49 18.20 9.30
N TYR A 276 -11.44 17.27 8.34
CA TYR A 276 -11.06 17.52 6.94
C TYR A 276 -12.13 17.02 5.95
N PRO A 277 -13.40 17.48 6.06
CA PRO A 277 -14.49 16.97 5.23
C PRO A 277 -14.31 17.23 3.73
N ASP A 278 -13.55 18.27 3.37
CA ASP A 278 -13.18 18.63 2.00
C ASP A 278 -12.21 17.62 1.38
N VAL A 279 -11.23 17.15 2.14
CA VAL A 279 -10.29 16.10 1.72
C VAL A 279 -10.98 14.73 1.69
N VAL A 280 -11.85 14.44 2.67
CA VAL A 280 -12.66 13.20 2.71
C VAL A 280 -13.47 13.03 1.43
N GLN A 281 -14.13 14.08 0.94
CA GLN A 281 -14.91 14.03 -0.31
C GLN A 281 -14.05 13.63 -1.52
N VAL A 282 -12.76 14.01 -1.54
CA VAL A 282 -11.85 13.57 -2.59
C VAL A 282 -11.50 12.11 -2.43
N PHE A 283 -11.14 11.68 -1.22
CA PHE A 283 -10.77 10.29 -0.94
C PHE A 283 -11.91 9.32 -1.25
N GLU A 284 -13.17 9.72 -1.03
CA GLU A 284 -14.36 8.95 -1.42
C GLU A 284 -14.50 8.78 -2.95
N ARG A 285 -13.89 9.66 -3.75
CA ARG A 285 -13.96 9.67 -5.22
C ARG A 285 -12.74 9.07 -5.89
N VAL A 286 -11.68 8.76 -5.13
CA VAL A 286 -10.47 8.15 -5.69
C VAL A 286 -10.83 6.85 -6.41
N ASP A 287 -10.48 6.78 -7.68
CA ASP A 287 -10.65 5.63 -8.56
C ASP A 287 -9.43 5.56 -9.47
N LEU A 288 -8.56 4.60 -9.22
CA LEU A 288 -7.35 4.31 -9.98
C LEU A 288 -7.63 3.11 -10.89
N PRO A 289 -7.82 3.32 -12.19
CA PRO A 289 -8.03 2.21 -13.13
C PRO A 289 -6.86 1.23 -13.06
N ILE A 290 -7.16 -0.05 -12.82
CA ILE A 290 -6.17 -1.07 -12.46
C ILE A 290 -5.06 -1.22 -13.51
N ASP A 291 -5.41 -1.15 -14.81
CA ASP A 291 -4.44 -1.25 -15.90
C ASP A 291 -3.49 -0.05 -15.94
N THR A 292 -4.03 1.17 -15.79
CA THR A 292 -3.22 2.40 -15.74
C THR A 292 -2.30 2.40 -14.53
N LEU A 293 -2.81 1.98 -13.37
CA LEU A 293 -2.01 1.85 -12.15
C LEU A 293 -0.90 0.81 -12.33
N ASN A 294 -1.21 -0.37 -12.88
CA ASN A 294 -0.22 -1.41 -13.17
C ASN A 294 0.91 -0.90 -14.09
N GLN A 295 0.59 -0.12 -15.13
CA GLN A 295 1.59 0.49 -15.99
C GLN A 295 2.47 1.50 -15.25
N ALA A 296 1.88 2.36 -14.43
CA ALA A 296 2.62 3.33 -13.63
C ALA A 296 3.58 2.66 -12.64
N LEU A 297 3.10 1.62 -11.95
CA LEU A 297 3.90 0.82 -11.03
C LEU A 297 5.02 0.07 -11.76
N ALA A 298 4.75 -0.49 -12.94
CA ALA A 298 5.76 -1.12 -13.79
C ALA A 298 6.89 -0.14 -14.14
N GLN A 299 6.54 1.06 -14.61
CA GLN A 299 7.54 2.10 -14.90
C GLN A 299 8.33 2.52 -13.66
N MET A 300 7.65 2.68 -12.51
CA MET A 300 8.30 3.02 -11.23
C MET A 300 9.34 1.95 -10.86
N SER A 301 8.97 0.67 -10.95
CA SER A 301 9.83 -0.46 -10.62
C SER A 301 11.02 -0.57 -11.58
N GLU A 302 10.79 -0.49 -12.90
CA GLU A 302 11.84 -0.60 -13.91
C GLU A 302 12.90 0.50 -13.81
N LYS A 303 12.45 1.74 -13.57
CA LYS A 303 13.33 2.91 -13.45
C LYS A 303 13.90 3.10 -12.03
N ARG A 304 13.43 2.32 -11.05
CA ARG A 304 13.73 2.49 -9.61
C ARG A 304 13.42 3.91 -9.14
N THR A 305 12.31 4.46 -9.63
CA THR A 305 11.88 5.82 -9.33
C THR A 305 11.32 5.89 -7.91
N PRO A 306 11.68 6.89 -7.09
CA PRO A 306 11.03 7.10 -5.80
C PRO A 306 9.49 7.24 -5.95
N PRO A 307 8.67 6.70 -5.03
CA PRO A 307 7.21 6.72 -5.16
C PRO A 307 6.62 8.11 -5.41
N ARG A 308 7.19 9.15 -4.78
CA ARG A 308 6.75 10.53 -4.95
C ARG A 308 7.00 11.07 -6.36
N ASP A 309 8.15 10.77 -6.93
CA ASP A 309 8.49 11.17 -8.29
C ASP A 309 7.63 10.41 -9.31
N ALA A 310 7.34 9.13 -9.03
CA ALA A 310 6.43 8.32 -9.84
C ALA A 310 4.99 8.86 -9.79
N ALA A 311 4.50 9.27 -8.61
CA ALA A 311 3.19 9.90 -8.46
C ALA A 311 3.11 11.22 -9.25
N LEU A 312 4.13 12.08 -9.16
CA LEU A 312 4.19 13.32 -9.95
C LEU A 312 4.21 13.03 -11.47
N ALA A 313 4.96 12.03 -11.91
CA ALA A 313 4.99 11.61 -13.31
C ALA A 313 3.61 11.10 -13.77
N PHE A 314 2.96 10.26 -12.97
CA PHE A 314 1.60 9.77 -13.22
C PHE A 314 0.60 10.92 -13.34
N MET A 315 0.65 11.89 -12.42
CA MET A 315 -0.27 13.02 -12.45
C MET A 315 -0.11 13.86 -13.73
N ARG A 316 1.12 14.05 -14.23
CA ARG A 316 1.36 14.74 -15.51
C ARG A 316 0.91 13.91 -16.72
N GLN A 317 1.05 12.59 -16.68
CA GLN A 317 0.68 11.70 -17.79
C GLN A 317 -0.81 11.38 -17.86
N HIS A 318 -1.49 11.36 -16.71
CA HIS A 318 -2.89 10.96 -16.59
C HIS A 318 -3.75 12.02 -15.88
N PRO A 319 -3.79 13.28 -16.36
CA PRO A 319 -4.57 14.35 -15.72
C PRO A 319 -6.06 14.03 -15.62
N HIS A 320 -6.62 13.33 -16.60
CA HIS A 320 -8.03 12.95 -16.62
C HIS A 320 -8.41 12.02 -15.46
N VAL A 321 -7.48 11.24 -14.91
CA VAL A 321 -7.76 10.32 -13.79
C VAL A 321 -7.95 11.11 -12.51
N TRP A 322 -6.93 11.85 -12.06
CA TRP A 322 -6.98 12.50 -10.75
C TRP A 322 -7.81 13.78 -10.72
N LYS A 323 -7.95 14.49 -11.84
CA LYS A 323 -8.79 15.69 -11.91
C LYS A 323 -10.27 15.35 -11.72
N ALA A 324 -10.71 14.14 -12.10
CA ALA A 324 -12.10 13.70 -11.94
C ALA A 324 -12.52 13.58 -10.46
N TRP A 325 -11.57 13.44 -9.53
CA TRP A 325 -11.84 13.36 -8.10
C TRP A 325 -12.07 14.73 -7.47
N LEU A 326 -11.56 15.79 -8.10
CA LEU A 326 -11.40 17.11 -7.51
C LEU A 326 -12.39 18.14 -8.07
N PRO A 327 -12.82 19.12 -7.26
CA PRO A 327 -13.40 20.34 -7.79
C PRO A 327 -12.42 21.06 -8.73
N GLU A 328 -12.93 21.70 -9.79
CA GLU A 328 -12.12 22.32 -10.85
C GLU A 328 -11.05 23.31 -10.32
N GLN A 329 -11.43 24.14 -9.33
CA GLN A 329 -10.49 25.09 -8.72
C GLN A 329 -9.34 24.38 -7.99
N VAL A 330 -9.61 23.26 -7.32
CA VAL A 330 -8.59 22.47 -6.61
C VAL A 330 -7.71 21.75 -7.64
N ALA A 331 -8.32 21.18 -8.68
CA ALA A 331 -7.60 20.53 -9.77
C ALA A 331 -6.59 21.48 -10.44
N THR A 332 -7.00 22.73 -10.67
CA THR A 332 -6.14 23.78 -11.24
C THR A 332 -4.95 24.12 -10.34
N LYS A 333 -5.15 24.21 -9.02
CA LYS A 333 -4.06 24.45 -8.05
C LYS A 333 -3.05 23.31 -8.04
N VAL A 334 -3.54 22.07 -8.01
CA VAL A 334 -2.70 20.88 -8.06
C VAL A 334 -1.87 20.87 -9.34
N GLU A 335 -2.50 21.06 -10.50
CA GLU A 335 -1.83 21.10 -11.80
C GLU A 335 -0.78 22.20 -11.90
N GLY A 336 -1.10 23.42 -11.46
CA GLY A 336 -0.16 24.54 -11.48
C GLY A 336 1.09 24.32 -10.63
N GLY A 337 1.05 23.38 -9.68
CA GLY A 337 2.20 22.99 -8.89
C GLY A 337 3.05 21.86 -9.50
N LEU A 338 2.52 21.06 -10.45
CA LEU A 338 3.13 19.81 -10.97
C LEU A 338 4.45 20.02 -11.71
#